data_AF-A0A4S8KUG9-F1
#
_entry.id   AF-A0A4S8KUG9-F1
#
_cell.length_a   1.000
_cell.length_b   1.000
_cell.length_c   1.000
_cell.angle_alpha   90.00
_cell.angle_beta   90.00
_cell.angle_gamma   90.00
#
_symmetry.space_group_name_H-M   'P 1'
#
loop_
_entity.id
_entity.type
_entity.pdbx_description
1 polymer ?
#
loop_
_entity_poly.entity_id
_entity_poly.type
_entity_poly.pdbx_seq_one_letter_code
_entity_poly.pdbx_strand_id
1 'polypeptide(L)'
;PHQSFVDTIKCRLQALRDTKSPVSVITARAIMLGTIMEMAPEILDYTDSSHFQASESFIRDFLHDMLRWASRKDTRAAHKLPN
;
A
#
# COMPACT_ATOMS: atom_id res chain seq x y z
N PRO A 1 -14.78 6.72 19.65
CA PRO A 1 -13.93 5.63 19.11
C PRO A 1 -12.88 6.20 18.15
N HIS A 2 -11.63 6.34 18.59
CA HIS A 2 -10.55 6.82 17.74
C HIS A 2 -10.29 5.80 16.62
N GLN A 3 -10.62 6.14 15.37
CA GLN A 3 -10.16 5.36 14.23
C GLN A 3 -8.63 5.45 14.19
N SER A 4 -7.96 4.30 14.20
CA SER A 4 -6.53 4.26 13.94
C SER A 4 -6.28 4.73 12.50
N PHE A 5 -5.19 5.45 12.25
CA PHE A 5 -4.80 5.82 10.89
C PHE A 5 -4.68 4.58 9.97
N VAL A 6 -4.39 3.39 10.55
CA VAL A 6 -4.39 2.11 9.85
C VAL A 6 -5.76 1.75 9.29
N ASP A 7 -6.83 2.01 10.05
CA ASP A 7 -8.20 1.73 9.61
C ASP A 7 -8.61 2.69 8.49
N THR A 8 -8.18 3.95 8.57
CA THR A 8 -8.38 4.93 7.49
C THR A 8 -7.67 4.49 6.21
N ILE A 9 -6.42 4.01 6.31
CA ILE A 9 -5.68 3.46 5.16
C ILE A 9 -6.43 2.27 4.57
N LYS A 10 -6.88 1.32 5.39
CA LYS A 10 -7.65 0.15 4.94
C LYS A 10 -8.93 0.55 4.21
N CYS A 11 -9.70 1.49 4.77
CA CYS A 11 -10.93 2.00 4.15
C CYS A 11 -10.66 2.67 2.80
N ARG A 12 -9.63 3.53 2.70
CA ARG A 12 -9.27 4.21 1.44
C ARG A 12 -8.85 3.20 0.36
N LEU A 13 -8.05 2.19 0.73
CA LEU A 13 -7.65 1.13 -0.20
C LEU A 13 -8.84 0.29 -0.64
N GLN A 14 -9.70 -0.13 0.29
CA GLN A 14 -10.89 -0.93 -0.02
C GLN A 14 -11.83 -0.19 -0.98
N ALA A 15 -12.08 1.10 -0.76
CA ALA A 15 -12.89 1.92 -1.66
C ALA A 15 -12.34 1.97 -3.10
N LEU A 16 -11.02 2.00 -3.28
CA LEU A 16 -10.40 1.92 -4.61
C LEU A 16 -10.60 0.55 -5.26
N ARG A 17 -10.61 -0.53 -4.48
CA ARG A 17 -10.89 -1.85 -5.00
C ARG A 17 -12.37 -2.03 -5.38
N ASP A 18 -13.27 -1.43 -4.62
CA ASP A 18 -14.71 -1.49 -4.88
C ASP A 18 -15.07 -0.76 -6.19
N THR A 19 -14.29 0.24 -6.58
CA THR A 19 -14.37 0.90 -7.90
C THR A 19 -13.76 0.07 -9.03
N LYS A 20 -13.32 -1.18 -8.75
CA LYS A 20 -12.62 -2.08 -9.68
C LYS A 20 -11.31 -1.52 -10.24
N SER A 21 -10.76 -0.49 -9.59
CA SER A 21 -9.49 0.10 -10.00
C SER A 21 -8.33 -0.75 -9.50
N PRO A 22 -7.29 -1.01 -10.31
CA PRO A 22 -6.12 -1.75 -9.87
C PRO A 22 -5.34 -0.95 -8.81
N VAL A 23 -5.15 -1.55 -7.64
CA VAL A 23 -4.31 -0.96 -6.59
C VAL A 23 -2.86 -1.39 -6.80
N SER A 24 -2.04 -0.47 -7.33
CA SER A 24 -0.60 -0.66 -7.45
C SER A 24 0.11 -0.42 -6.10
N VAL A 25 1.33 -0.94 -5.97
CA VAL A 25 2.17 -0.68 -4.77
C VAL A 25 2.46 0.82 -4.61
N ILE A 26 2.63 1.54 -5.72
CA ILE A 26 2.86 3.01 -5.73
C ILE A 26 1.62 3.73 -5.18
N THR A 27 0.43 3.35 -5.65
CA THR A 27 -0.84 3.93 -5.18
C THR A 27 -1.05 3.66 -3.70
N ALA A 28 -0.80 2.42 -3.25
CA ALA A 28 -0.94 2.06 -1.84
C ALA A 28 0.05 2.83 -0.95
N ARG A 29 1.30 3.01 -1.41
CA ARG A 29 2.31 3.82 -0.74
C ARG A 29 1.88 5.27 -0.60
N ALA A 30 1.38 5.89 -1.66
CA ALA A 30 0.94 7.28 -1.65
C ALA A 30 -0.21 7.51 -0.66
N ILE A 31 -1.19 6.59 -0.63
CA ILE A 31 -2.31 6.66 0.31
C ILE A 31 -1.83 6.49 1.75
N MET A 32 -0.92 5.55 2.00
CA MET A 32 -0.36 5.33 3.32
C MET A 32 0.41 6.56 3.82
N LEU A 33 1.35 7.08 3.03
CA LEU A 33 2.11 8.27 3.40
C LEU A 33 1.21 9.50 3.57
N GLY A 34 0.27 9.75 2.66
CA GLY A 34 -0.66 10.87 2.78
C GLY A 34 -1.53 10.78 4.03
N THR A 35 -2.00 9.58 4.37
CA THR A 35 -2.81 9.38 5.59
C THR A 35 -1.97 9.55 6.86
N ILE A 36 -0.71 9.09 6.86
CA ILE A 36 0.21 9.29 7.99
C ILE A 36 0.54 10.78 8.13
N MET A 37 0.84 11.49 7.04
CA MET A 37 1.09 12.94 7.07
C MET A 37 -0.12 13.74 7.62
N GLU A 38 -1.34 13.33 7.30
CA GLU A 38 -2.57 14.00 7.75
C GLU A 38 -2.91 13.71 9.21
N MET A 39 -2.69 12.47 9.68
CA MET A 39 -3.24 12.01 10.97
C MET A 39 -2.19 11.77 12.06
N ALA A 40 -0.95 11.46 11.68
CA ALA A 40 0.13 11.09 12.58
C ALA A 40 1.50 11.49 11.99
N PRO A 41 1.72 12.79 11.68
CA PRO A 41 2.96 13.25 11.06
C PRO A 41 4.20 12.94 11.93
N GLU A 42 4.03 12.80 13.24
CA GLU A 42 5.08 12.41 14.19
C GLU A 42 5.74 11.06 13.85
N ILE A 43 5.04 10.17 13.15
CA ILE A 43 5.60 8.88 12.69
C ILE A 43 6.65 9.10 11.59
N LEU A 44 6.51 10.16 10.80
CA LEU A 44 7.45 10.52 9.73
C LEU A 44 8.57 11.43 10.23
N ASP A 45 8.31 12.19 11.30
CA ASP A 45 9.17 13.28 11.78
C ASP A 45 10.26 12.84 12.79
N TYR A 46 10.42 11.53 13.05
CA TYR A 46 11.50 11.05 13.90
C TYR A 46 12.86 11.27 13.24
N THR A 47 13.62 12.22 13.80
CA THR A 47 14.93 12.71 13.35
C THR A 47 16.10 11.78 13.69
N ASP A 48 15.86 10.66 14.39
CA ASP A 48 16.88 9.69 14.78
C ASP A 48 16.97 8.52 13.79
N SER A 49 17.62 8.72 12.64
CA SER A 49 18.23 7.71 11.73
C SER A 49 17.41 6.48 11.25
N SER A 50 16.19 6.28 11.73
CA SER A 50 15.28 5.19 11.46
C SER A 50 13.92 5.76 11.06
N HIS A 51 13.91 6.57 10.00
CA HIS A 51 12.67 7.06 9.42
C HIS A 51 11.80 5.87 8.99
N PHE A 52 10.51 5.93 9.28
CA PHE A 52 9.56 4.99 8.70
C PHE A 52 9.61 5.11 7.18
N GLN A 53 10.22 4.13 6.54
CA GLN A 53 10.20 4.01 5.09
C GLN A 53 9.05 3.09 4.71
N ALA A 54 8.03 3.66 4.07
CA ALA A 54 7.03 2.91 3.33
C ALA A 54 7.69 2.25 2.08
N SER A 55 8.62 1.33 2.31
CA SER A 55 9.38 0.62 1.28
C SER A 55 8.44 -0.28 0.47
N GLU A 56 8.88 -0.66 -0.72
CA GLU A 56 8.04 -1.52 -1.58
C GLU A 56 7.70 -2.86 -0.89
N SER A 57 8.68 -3.46 -0.20
CA SER A 57 8.48 -4.68 0.58
C SER A 57 7.46 -4.48 1.70
N PHE A 58 7.61 -3.41 2.50
CA PHE A 58 6.66 -3.09 3.56
C PHE A 58 5.23 -2.94 3.03
N ILE A 59 5.04 -2.24 1.90
CA ILE A 59 3.71 -2.07 1.32
C ILE A 59 3.15 -3.39 0.79
N ARG A 60 3.98 -4.23 0.18
CA ARG A 60 3.55 -5.57 -0.26
C ARG A 60 3.11 -6.42 0.93
N ASP A 61 3.89 -6.43 2.00
CA ASP A 61 3.59 -7.17 3.22
C ASP A 61 2.33 -6.60 3.89
N PHE A 62 2.17 -5.28 3.94
CA PHE A 62 0.95 -4.65 4.46
C PHE A 62 -0.29 -5.04 3.65
N LEU A 63 -0.24 -4.95 2.31
CA LEU A 63 -1.36 -5.34 1.45
C LEU A 63 -1.69 -6.84 1.59
N HIS A 64 -0.66 -7.67 1.76
CA HIS A 64 -0.83 -9.10 1.97
C HIS A 64 -1.40 -9.42 3.36
N ASP A 65 -0.84 -8.88 4.43
CA ASP A 65 -1.18 -9.27 5.80
C ASP A 65 -2.44 -8.59 6.31
N MET A 66 -2.62 -7.29 6.01
CA MET A 66 -3.76 -6.51 6.51
C MET A 66 -5.00 -6.63 5.64
N LEU A 67 -4.83 -6.80 4.33
CA LEU A 67 -5.94 -6.85 3.39
C LEU A 67 -6.10 -8.23 2.71
N ARG A 68 -5.17 -9.16 2.90
CA ARG A 68 -5.15 -10.48 2.22
C ARG A 68 -5.10 -10.35 0.70
N TRP A 69 -4.48 -9.27 0.22
CA TRP A 69 -4.36 -8.99 -1.21
C TRP A 69 -3.05 -9.57 -1.73
N ALA A 70 -3.16 -10.65 -2.51
CA ALA A 70 -2.02 -11.16 -3.25
C ALA A 70 -1.61 -10.17 -4.34
N SER A 71 -0.31 -9.89 -4.46
CA SER A 71 0.24 -9.21 -5.63
C SER A 71 -0.10 -10.04 -6.86
N ARG A 72 -0.87 -9.49 -7.80
CA ARG A 72 -1.03 -10.10 -9.11
C ARG A 72 0.33 -10.01 -9.78
N LYS A 73 1.09 -11.10 -9.74
CA LYS A 73 2.29 -11.25 -10.55
C LYS A 73 1.80 -11.20 -11.99
N ASP A 74 2.11 -10.13 -12.71
CA ASP A 74 1.79 -10.05 -14.13
C ASP A 74 2.24 -11.35 -14.78
N THR A 75 1.28 -12.07 -15.34
CA THR A 75 1.57 -13.21 -16.20
C THR A 75 2.43 -12.65 -17.32
N ARG A 76 3.75 -12.84 -17.23
CA ARG A 76 4.63 -12.74 -18.40
C ARG A 76 4.06 -13.76 -19.39
N ALA A 77 3.20 -13.29 -20.29
CA ALA A 77 2.83 -14.01 -21.48
C ALA A 77 4.16 -14.24 -22.20
N ALA A 78 4.73 -15.43 -22.01
CA ALA A 78 5.85 -15.90 -22.77
C ALA A 78 5.35 -15.99 -24.21
N HIS A 79 5.62 -14.95 -25.00
CA HIS A 79 5.52 -14.96 -26.44
C HIS A 79 6.37 -16.13 -26.94
N LYS A 80 5.77 -17.30 -27.10
CA LYS A 80 6.30 -18.32 -28.00
C LYS A 80 5.72 -18.02 -29.36
N LEU A 81 6.50 -17.33 -30.19
CA LEU A 81 6.32 -17.39 -31.63
C LEU A 81 6.58 -18.87 -32.04
N PRO A 82 5.64 -19.54 -32.73
CA PRO A 82 5.91 -20.86 -33.26
C PRO A 82 6.88 -20.73 -34.44
N ASN A 83 7.94 -21.54 -34.43
CA ASN A 83 8.78 -21.78 -35.60
C ASN A 83 8.09 -22.75 -36.55
#